data_AF-A0AAD7HQ51-F1
#
_entry.id   AF-A0AAD7HQ51-F1
#
_cell.length_a   1.000
_cell.length_b   1.000
_cell.length_c   1.000
_cell.angle_alpha   90.00
_cell.angle_beta   90.00
_cell.angle_gamma   90.00
#
_symmetry.space_group_name_H-M   'P 1'
#
loop_
_entity.id
_entity.type
_entity.pdbx_description
1 polymer ?
#
loop_
_entity_poly.entity_id
_entity_poly.type
_entity_poly.pdbx_seq_one_letter_code
_entity_poly.pdbx_strand_id
1 'polypeptide(L)'
;MSFTHKFCGLLSIFLFLVHLCDAYWLMAAHNIITTQRLDPVISPGSVSTHAHAVLGGSNFGFNTSTDALRNSSCTSIPIPEDKSNYWWSNGTFTSVSGNAVIYYLFNDTPGYTTEFPDDFRMISGDQTLRTLNPASFAQQAITFLCLEFSGTSNRYNELPVGISCPAGIRSQINFPSCWNGNDTDSSDHKSHVAFLSTGPDNGTCTDPKFPVTLPRIFMEVYWISQVFEDQRKYAMTPSQPFSDPTGYGNHADFINGWESGVLQTALDRCNCNPYGDPTCCVDQGIFGMNHSSTCYITNSVDEQTLGTLETLPGNNPVQGYQEYIDPVTPPILSPVYVYNGSTGGPTGTLVTPAQTAIVTQTANGSCIRKGGAINAMRPPRLFSLAMLAAAAMGMGVVF
;
A
#
# COMPACT_ATOMS: atom_id res chain seq x y z
N MET A 1 -23.46 -77.85 6.40
CA MET A 1 -22.75 -76.61 5.98
C MET A 1 -23.05 -75.58 7.09
N SER A 2 -22.28 -75.38 8.17
CA SER A 2 -20.85 -75.01 8.29
C SER A 2 -20.55 -73.77 7.44
N PHE A 3 -20.09 -72.60 7.92
CA PHE A 3 -19.14 -72.26 8.99
C PHE A 3 -19.28 -70.77 9.41
N THR A 4 -19.09 -70.50 10.70
CA THR A 4 -18.37 -69.38 11.37
C THR A 4 -18.41 -67.92 10.91
N HIS A 5 -18.70 -67.05 11.89
CA HIS A 5 -18.12 -65.71 12.05
C HIS A 5 -16.59 -65.76 12.22
N LYS A 6 -15.84 -64.92 11.49
CA LYS A 6 -14.49 -64.45 11.85
C LYS A 6 -14.23 -63.00 11.36
N PHE A 7 -13.62 -62.27 12.28
CA PHE A 7 -13.01 -60.93 12.27
C PHE A 7 -12.23 -60.48 11.02
N CYS A 8 -12.31 -59.18 10.72
CA CYS A 8 -11.17 -58.29 10.38
C CYS A 8 -11.72 -56.84 10.43
N GLY A 9 -11.34 -55.93 11.33
CA GLY A 9 -9.97 -55.51 11.60
C GLY A 9 -9.55 -54.41 10.61
N LEU A 10 -10.26 -53.28 10.57
CA LEU A 10 -9.87 -52.12 9.76
C LEU A 10 -9.51 -50.95 10.68
N LEU A 11 -8.19 -50.88 10.87
CA LEU A 11 -7.35 -49.74 11.20
C LEU A 11 -8.04 -48.39 10.94
N SER A 12 -8.53 -47.72 11.99
CA SER A 12 -8.81 -46.29 11.91
C SER A 12 -7.47 -45.56 11.87
N ILE A 13 -7.00 -45.30 10.66
CA ILE A 13 -5.95 -44.32 10.40
C ILE A 13 -6.56 -42.96 10.79
N PHE A 14 -6.26 -42.49 12.00
CA PHE A 14 -6.38 -41.07 12.31
C PHE A 14 -5.42 -40.33 11.39
N LEU A 15 -5.91 -39.85 10.23
CA LEU A 15 -5.32 -38.69 9.59
C LEU A 15 -5.50 -37.55 10.58
N PHE A 16 -4.46 -37.25 11.35
CA PHE A 16 -4.27 -35.90 11.85
C PHE A 16 -4.08 -35.01 10.61
N LEU A 17 -5.19 -34.51 10.09
CA LEU A 17 -5.17 -33.24 9.38
C LEU A 17 -4.64 -32.24 10.39
N VAL A 18 -3.37 -31.88 10.24
CA VAL A 18 -2.83 -30.66 10.83
C VAL A 18 -3.59 -29.55 10.11
N HIS A 19 -4.74 -29.15 10.65
CA HIS A 19 -5.31 -27.85 10.33
C HIS A 19 -4.29 -26.85 10.85
N LEU A 20 -3.50 -26.28 9.95
CA LEU A 20 -2.99 -24.94 10.18
C LEU A 20 -4.25 -24.09 10.28
N CYS A 21 -4.66 -23.80 11.51
CA CYS A 21 -5.86 -23.02 11.73
C CYS A 21 -5.49 -21.56 11.48
N ASP A 22 -5.71 -21.15 10.23
CA ASP A 22 -5.57 -19.77 9.81
C ASP A 22 -6.93 -19.11 9.98
N ALA A 23 -7.01 -18.12 10.87
CA ALA A 23 -8.15 -17.24 11.00
C ALA A 23 -7.92 -15.98 10.14
N TYR A 24 -9.00 -15.42 9.62
CA TYR A 24 -8.95 -14.15 8.92
C TYR A 24 -10.27 -13.42 9.08
N TRP A 25 -10.23 -12.10 8.95
CA TRP A 25 -11.41 -11.31 8.66
C TRP A 25 -11.14 -10.37 7.49
N LEU A 26 -12.20 -9.96 6.80
CA LEU A 26 -12.13 -9.05 5.67
C LEU A 26 -13.03 -7.83 5.88
N MET A 27 -12.59 -6.69 5.36
CA MET A 27 -13.26 -5.41 5.49
C MET A 27 -13.32 -4.74 4.12
N ALA A 28 -14.52 -4.63 3.56
CA ALA A 28 -14.74 -3.78 2.39
C ALA A 28 -14.83 -2.32 2.84
N ALA A 29 -13.96 -1.47 2.31
CA ALA A 29 -14.04 -0.04 2.62
C ALA A 29 -15.28 0.58 1.97
N HIS A 30 -15.93 1.50 2.68
CA HIS A 30 -17.18 2.12 2.20
C HIS A 30 -16.94 3.16 1.11
N ASN A 31 -15.85 3.92 1.23
CA ASN A 31 -15.47 4.94 0.27
C ASN A 31 -13.96 5.29 0.37
N ILE A 32 -13.45 5.89 -0.70
CA ILE A 32 -12.18 6.61 -0.71
C ILE A 32 -12.36 7.95 0.03
N ILE A 33 -11.56 8.21 1.06
CA ILE A 33 -11.67 9.44 1.86
C ILE A 33 -11.15 10.65 1.09
N THR A 34 -10.15 10.43 0.22
CA THR A 34 -9.60 11.44 -0.69
C THR A 34 -8.74 10.80 -1.79
N THR A 35 -8.60 11.50 -2.92
CA THR A 35 -7.64 11.14 -3.98
C THR A 35 -6.75 12.34 -4.29
N GLN A 36 -5.52 12.37 -3.75
CA GLN A 36 -4.63 13.54 -3.82
C GLN A 36 -3.15 13.14 -3.83
N ARG A 37 -2.25 14.07 -4.15
CA ARG A 37 -0.78 13.92 -3.99
C ARG A 37 -0.35 14.03 -2.52
N LEU A 38 -0.90 13.16 -1.69
CA LEU A 38 -0.59 13.05 -0.26
C LEU A 38 0.09 11.72 0.00
N ASP A 39 1.22 11.76 0.70
CA ASP A 39 1.96 10.58 1.13
C ASP A 39 2.81 10.92 2.37
N PRO A 40 2.28 10.72 3.58
CA PRO A 40 3.01 11.01 4.81
C PRO A 40 4.11 9.99 5.12
N VAL A 41 4.26 8.92 4.32
CA VAL A 41 5.31 7.91 4.49
C VAL A 41 6.50 8.26 3.60
N ILE A 42 6.32 8.34 2.27
CA ILE A 42 7.41 8.66 1.34
C ILE A 42 7.73 10.15 1.28
N SER A 43 6.75 11.04 1.40
CA SER A 43 6.91 12.50 1.19
C SER A 43 6.40 13.34 2.37
N PRO A 44 6.83 13.06 3.62
CA PRO A 44 6.30 13.73 4.81
C PRO A 44 6.47 15.24 4.74
N GLY A 45 5.38 15.97 5.02
CA GLY A 45 5.35 17.43 5.01
C GLY A 45 5.34 18.09 3.62
N SER A 46 5.22 17.31 2.54
CA SER A 46 5.33 17.81 1.17
C SER A 46 4.33 17.16 0.21
N VAL A 47 4.08 17.79 -0.92
CA VAL A 47 3.24 17.21 -1.99
C VAL A 47 3.97 16.00 -2.57
N SER A 48 3.34 14.82 -2.50
CA SER A 48 3.92 13.55 -3.00
C SER A 48 4.20 13.62 -4.49
N THR A 49 5.11 12.82 -5.03
CA THR A 49 5.41 12.80 -6.47
C THR A 49 4.22 12.39 -7.32
N HIS A 50 3.25 11.63 -6.80
CA HIS A 50 2.07 11.19 -7.53
C HIS A 50 0.82 11.09 -6.64
N ALA A 51 -0.35 10.86 -7.24
CA ALA A 51 -1.62 10.85 -6.53
C ALA A 51 -1.93 9.46 -5.95
N HIS A 52 -2.52 9.48 -4.75
CA HIS A 52 -2.97 8.29 -4.04
C HIS A 52 -4.47 8.33 -3.81
N ALA A 53 -5.13 7.16 -3.89
CA ALA A 53 -6.47 6.97 -3.36
C ALA A 53 -6.37 6.41 -1.93
N VAL A 54 -7.02 7.06 -0.98
CA VAL A 54 -6.80 6.82 0.46
C VAL A 54 -8.05 6.27 1.13
N LEU A 55 -7.89 5.30 2.02
CA LEU A 55 -8.92 4.72 2.89
C LEU A 55 -8.51 4.90 4.36
N GLY A 56 -9.47 4.80 5.29
CA GLY A 56 -9.19 4.81 6.72
C GLY A 56 -9.63 6.07 7.45
N GLY A 57 -8.86 6.42 8.49
CA GLY A 57 -9.13 7.56 9.38
C GLY A 57 -9.04 8.93 8.70
N SER A 58 -9.90 9.85 9.13
CA SER A 58 -10.01 11.23 8.62
C SER A 58 -8.86 12.17 8.98
N ASN A 59 -8.00 11.85 9.95
CA ASN A 59 -6.84 12.69 10.30
C ASN A 59 -5.61 12.44 9.40
N PHE A 60 -5.82 11.86 8.22
CA PHE A 60 -4.81 11.73 7.18
C PHE A 60 -4.40 13.09 6.61
N GLY A 61 -3.11 13.29 6.34
CA GLY A 61 -2.58 14.53 5.79
C GLY A 61 -1.09 14.42 5.45
N PHE A 62 -0.42 15.54 5.20
CA PHE A 62 1.01 15.58 4.88
C PHE A 62 1.91 14.97 5.97
N ASN A 63 1.44 14.96 7.22
CA ASN A 63 2.06 14.25 8.33
C ASN A 63 0.96 13.49 9.06
N THR A 64 1.26 12.27 9.50
CA THR A 64 0.36 11.50 10.34
C THR A 64 1.13 10.61 11.33
N SER A 65 0.42 10.12 12.34
CA SER A 65 0.89 9.28 13.45
C SER A 65 -0.29 8.45 13.95
N THR A 66 -0.02 7.36 14.65
CA THR A 66 -1.09 6.51 15.20
C THR A 66 -2.03 7.30 16.11
N ASP A 67 -1.51 8.17 16.97
CA ASP A 67 -2.32 9.01 17.86
C ASP A 67 -3.21 10.00 17.10
N ALA A 68 -2.68 10.61 16.03
CA ALA A 68 -3.48 11.49 15.18
C ALA A 68 -4.61 10.70 14.51
N LEU A 69 -4.33 9.49 14.00
CA LEU A 69 -5.33 8.64 13.36
C LEU A 69 -6.38 8.14 14.33
N ARG A 70 -6.00 7.71 15.53
CA ARG A 70 -6.94 7.34 16.61
C ARG A 70 -7.89 8.49 16.96
N ASN A 71 -7.42 9.74 16.87
CA ASN A 71 -8.22 10.94 17.06
C ASN A 71 -9.06 11.37 15.82
N SER A 72 -9.09 10.58 14.75
CA SER A 72 -9.95 10.88 13.59
C SER A 72 -11.42 10.89 13.98
N SER A 73 -12.18 11.85 13.44
CA SER A 73 -13.63 11.94 13.68
C SER A 73 -14.43 10.86 12.94
N CYS A 74 -13.89 10.28 11.87
CA CYS A 74 -14.47 9.14 11.17
C CYS A 74 -13.40 8.24 10.55
N THR A 75 -13.81 7.05 10.10
CA THR A 75 -13.03 6.13 9.26
C THR A 75 -13.91 5.62 8.11
N SER A 76 -13.34 5.35 6.93
CA SER A 76 -14.06 4.69 5.83
C SER A 76 -14.06 3.16 5.90
N ILE A 77 -13.43 2.58 6.94
CA ILE A 77 -13.45 1.14 7.23
C ILE A 77 -14.68 0.81 8.08
N PRO A 78 -15.30 -0.39 7.92
CA PRO A 78 -16.48 -0.78 8.69
C PRO A 78 -16.25 -0.98 10.18
N ILE A 79 -15.01 -1.16 10.64
CA ILE A 79 -14.65 -1.29 12.06
C ILE A 79 -14.27 0.11 12.59
N PRO A 80 -15.06 0.75 13.48
CA PRO A 80 -14.79 2.10 13.96
C PRO A 80 -13.45 2.26 14.70
N GLU A 81 -12.99 1.20 15.36
CA GLU A 81 -11.72 1.11 16.09
C GLU A 81 -10.50 0.95 15.15
N ASP A 82 -10.71 0.62 13.87
CA ASP A 82 -9.67 0.65 12.83
C ASP A 82 -9.69 1.98 12.09
N LYS A 83 -8.78 2.88 12.51
CA LYS A 83 -8.54 4.17 11.84
C LYS A 83 -7.22 4.18 11.06
N SER A 84 -6.64 3.00 10.81
CA SER A 84 -5.44 2.84 9.99
C SER A 84 -5.69 3.40 8.60
N ASN A 85 -4.68 4.04 7.99
CA ASN A 85 -4.77 4.49 6.62
C ASN A 85 -4.08 3.51 5.67
N TYR A 86 -4.73 3.29 4.54
CA TYR A 86 -4.24 2.49 3.43
C TYR A 86 -4.36 3.33 2.17
N TRP A 87 -3.33 3.37 1.35
CA TRP A 87 -3.41 4.07 0.08
C TRP A 87 -2.58 3.41 -1.00
N TRP A 88 -2.95 3.68 -2.24
CA TRP A 88 -2.30 3.15 -3.43
C TRP A 88 -2.28 4.21 -4.54
N SER A 89 -1.34 4.08 -5.47
CA SER A 89 -1.19 5.02 -6.58
C SER A 89 -2.42 5.00 -7.51
N ASN A 90 -3.04 6.15 -7.76
CA ASN A 90 -4.06 6.30 -8.80
C ASN A 90 -3.43 6.95 -10.03
N GLY A 91 -3.30 6.22 -11.13
CA GLY A 91 -2.62 6.70 -12.33
C GLY A 91 -3.46 6.49 -13.58
N THR A 92 -3.95 7.58 -14.19
CA THR A 92 -4.48 7.63 -15.59
C THR A 92 -4.93 9.04 -15.98
N PHE A 93 -4.98 9.32 -17.28
CA PHE A 93 -5.59 10.51 -17.90
C PHE A 93 -7.12 10.37 -18.09
N THR A 94 -7.74 9.52 -17.29
CA THR A 94 -9.12 9.59 -16.81
C THR A 94 -9.16 8.61 -15.65
N SER A 95 -9.45 9.10 -14.44
CA SER A 95 -9.38 8.25 -13.23
C SER A 95 -10.20 6.98 -13.39
N VAL A 96 -9.57 5.82 -13.21
CA VAL A 96 -10.27 4.54 -13.07
C VAL A 96 -10.83 4.47 -11.66
N SER A 97 -12.16 4.31 -11.54
CA SER A 97 -12.78 4.14 -10.24
C SER A 97 -12.41 2.79 -9.65
N GLY A 98 -12.06 2.76 -8.37
CA GLY A 98 -11.79 1.52 -7.66
C GLY A 98 -12.12 1.62 -6.19
N ASN A 99 -12.15 0.47 -5.53
CA ASN A 99 -12.31 0.35 -4.08
C ASN A 99 -11.57 -0.88 -3.57
N ALA A 100 -11.28 -0.95 -2.28
CA ALA A 100 -10.48 -2.02 -1.71
C ALA A 100 -11.22 -2.87 -0.67
N VAL A 101 -10.81 -4.13 -0.59
CA VAL A 101 -11.11 -5.05 0.50
C VAL A 101 -9.80 -5.37 1.22
N ILE A 102 -9.76 -5.17 2.53
CA ILE A 102 -8.58 -5.37 3.36
C ILE A 102 -8.81 -6.62 4.21
N TYR A 103 -7.84 -7.52 4.22
CA TYR A 103 -7.83 -8.75 4.97
C TYR A 103 -6.74 -8.70 6.02
N TYR A 104 -7.06 -9.14 7.23
CA TYR A 104 -6.09 -9.47 8.27
C TYR A 104 -6.08 -10.98 8.40
N LEU A 105 -5.00 -11.63 7.93
CA LEU A 105 -4.81 -13.07 8.02
C LEU A 105 -3.79 -13.40 9.10
N PHE A 106 -4.10 -14.33 9.99
CA PHE A 106 -3.27 -14.63 11.16
C PHE A 106 -3.46 -16.06 11.64
N ASN A 107 -2.50 -16.54 12.42
CA ASN A 107 -2.64 -17.80 13.12
C ASN A 107 -3.58 -17.62 14.31
N ASP A 108 -4.56 -18.50 14.46
CA ASP A 108 -5.59 -18.39 15.50
C ASP A 108 -5.12 -18.82 16.90
N THR A 109 -3.86 -19.28 17.03
CA THR A 109 -3.27 -19.64 18.32
C THR A 109 -3.00 -18.36 19.12
N PRO A 110 -3.63 -18.17 20.29
CA PRO A 110 -3.44 -16.97 21.10
C PRO A 110 -1.97 -16.73 21.42
N GLY A 111 -1.51 -15.49 21.24
CA GLY A 111 -0.13 -15.07 21.46
C GLY A 111 0.87 -15.51 20.38
N TYR A 112 0.43 -16.19 19.31
CA TYR A 112 1.31 -16.50 18.18
C TYR A 112 1.55 -15.28 17.29
N THR A 113 0.48 -14.52 17.01
CA THR A 113 0.51 -13.33 16.18
C THR A 113 0.51 -12.09 17.07
N THR A 114 1.41 -11.15 16.80
CA THR A 114 1.55 -9.89 17.55
C THR A 114 0.89 -8.74 16.79
N GLU A 115 0.15 -7.88 17.49
CA GLU A 115 -0.41 -6.67 16.90
C GLU A 115 0.68 -5.70 16.42
N PHE A 116 0.33 -4.79 15.51
CA PHE A 116 1.23 -3.73 15.09
C PHE A 116 1.47 -2.75 16.25
N PRO A 117 2.73 -2.38 16.56
CA PRO A 117 3.01 -1.36 17.57
C PRO A 117 2.53 0.02 17.10
N ASP A 118 2.51 0.98 18.03
CA ASP A 118 2.21 2.36 17.70
C ASP A 118 3.25 2.94 16.73
N ASP A 119 2.79 3.79 15.83
CA ASP A 119 3.52 4.39 14.71
C ASP A 119 4.14 3.39 13.73
N PHE A 120 3.70 2.13 13.74
CA PHE A 120 4.15 1.13 12.78
C PHE A 120 3.77 1.51 11.34
N ARG A 121 4.75 1.46 10.43
CA ARG A 121 4.59 1.82 9.01
C ARG A 121 5.32 0.83 8.12
N MET A 122 4.73 0.49 6.98
CA MET A 122 5.42 -0.32 5.98
C MET A 122 4.85 -0.12 4.58
N ILE A 123 5.64 -0.49 3.57
CA ILE A 123 5.27 -0.43 2.15
C ILE A 123 5.41 -1.81 1.52
N SER A 124 4.46 -2.17 0.65
CA SER A 124 4.58 -3.30 -0.26
C SER A 124 4.56 -2.83 -1.72
N GLY A 125 5.36 -3.47 -2.58
CA GLY A 125 5.55 -3.04 -3.96
C GLY A 125 6.67 -2.02 -4.14
N ASP A 126 6.82 -1.53 -5.37
CA ASP A 126 7.83 -0.55 -5.74
C ASP A 126 7.38 0.18 -7.00
N GLN A 127 7.07 1.47 -6.88
CA GLN A 127 6.63 2.34 -7.95
C GLN A 127 7.64 2.52 -9.09
N THR A 128 8.92 2.22 -8.82
CA THR A 128 10.01 2.30 -9.80
C THR A 128 10.29 0.98 -10.49
N LEU A 129 9.64 -0.12 -10.07
CA LEU A 129 9.85 -1.45 -10.64
C LEU A 129 9.34 -1.50 -12.08
N ARG A 130 10.21 -1.96 -13.00
CA ARG A 130 9.89 -2.12 -14.44
C ARG A 130 10.18 -3.52 -14.96
N THR A 131 10.75 -4.40 -14.15
CA THR A 131 11.06 -5.77 -14.51
C THR A 131 11.05 -6.63 -13.25
N LEU A 132 10.34 -7.76 -13.32
CA LEU A 132 10.23 -8.71 -12.22
C LEU A 132 11.50 -9.55 -12.06
N ASN A 133 12.00 -9.62 -10.83
CA ASN A 133 12.89 -10.66 -10.34
C ASN A 133 12.04 -11.76 -9.65
N PRO A 134 11.84 -12.92 -10.29
CA PRO A 134 11.01 -13.99 -9.74
C PRO A 134 11.60 -14.66 -8.50
N ALA A 135 12.83 -14.35 -8.11
CA ALA A 135 13.42 -14.82 -6.84
C ALA A 135 13.13 -13.87 -5.67
N SER A 136 12.61 -12.66 -5.92
CA SER A 136 12.31 -11.69 -4.88
C SER A 136 10.87 -11.82 -4.41
N PHE A 137 10.64 -12.20 -3.15
CA PHE A 137 9.29 -12.22 -2.58
C PHE A 137 8.67 -10.82 -2.54
N ALA A 138 9.46 -9.78 -2.29
CA ALA A 138 8.98 -8.40 -2.33
C ALA A 138 8.41 -8.00 -3.69
N GLN A 139 8.97 -8.50 -4.80
CA GLN A 139 8.45 -8.21 -6.13
C GLN A 139 7.32 -9.15 -6.57
N GLN A 140 7.16 -10.30 -5.91
CA GLN A 140 6.02 -11.21 -6.09
C GLN A 140 4.81 -10.79 -5.25
N ALA A 141 4.99 -9.85 -4.33
CA ALA A 141 3.97 -9.44 -3.37
C ALA A 141 2.78 -8.74 -4.00
N ILE A 142 2.94 -8.26 -5.25
CA ILE A 142 1.88 -7.64 -6.02
C ILE A 142 1.58 -8.47 -7.25
N THR A 143 0.33 -8.85 -7.39
CA THR A 143 -0.19 -9.54 -8.57
C THR A 143 -1.52 -8.92 -8.99
N PHE A 144 -1.99 -9.26 -10.20
CA PHE A 144 -3.24 -8.77 -10.74
C PHE A 144 -4.09 -9.95 -11.20
N LEU A 145 -5.37 -9.95 -10.86
CA LEU A 145 -6.35 -10.79 -11.53
C LEU A 145 -7.02 -10.02 -12.65
N CYS A 146 -7.01 -10.60 -13.83
CA CYS A 146 -7.93 -10.21 -14.90
C CYS A 146 -9.26 -10.92 -14.64
N LEU A 147 -10.27 -10.15 -14.19
CA LEU A 147 -11.51 -10.73 -13.71
C LEU A 147 -12.41 -11.17 -14.88
N GLU A 148 -12.99 -12.34 -14.72
CA GLU A 148 -14.00 -12.93 -15.60
C GLU A 148 -15.05 -13.64 -14.73
N PHE A 149 -16.25 -13.08 -14.63
CA PHE A 149 -17.32 -13.63 -13.77
C PHE A 149 -18.00 -14.87 -14.36
N SER A 150 -17.91 -15.06 -15.67
CA SER A 150 -18.50 -16.22 -16.37
C SER A 150 -17.54 -17.39 -16.58
N GLY A 151 -16.30 -17.26 -16.10
CA GLY A 151 -15.21 -18.19 -16.37
C GLY A 151 -14.09 -18.11 -15.34
N THR A 152 -12.86 -18.41 -15.75
CA THR A 152 -11.71 -18.43 -14.86
C THR A 152 -10.98 -17.08 -14.91
N SER A 153 -10.84 -16.43 -13.75
CA SER A 153 -9.97 -15.27 -13.61
C SER A 153 -8.51 -15.71 -13.63
N ASN A 154 -7.68 -15.04 -14.42
CA ASN A 154 -6.26 -15.38 -14.57
C ASN A 154 -5.39 -14.42 -13.76
N ARG A 155 -4.31 -14.95 -13.15
CA ARG A 155 -3.35 -14.19 -12.35
C ARG A 155 -2.12 -13.80 -13.18
N TYR A 156 -1.66 -12.57 -13.00
CA TYR A 156 -0.50 -11.96 -13.64
C TYR A 156 0.39 -11.29 -12.59
N ASN A 157 1.69 -11.14 -12.85
CA ASN A 157 2.61 -10.42 -11.95
C ASN A 157 2.70 -8.92 -12.31
N GLU A 158 2.17 -8.55 -13.46
CA GLU A 158 2.05 -7.21 -14.01
C GLU A 158 0.58 -6.90 -14.34
N LEU A 159 0.27 -5.61 -14.52
CA LEU A 159 -1.00 -5.21 -15.13
C LEU A 159 -1.20 -5.96 -16.47
N PRO A 160 -2.35 -6.62 -16.69
CA PRO A 160 -2.55 -7.48 -17.87
C PRO A 160 -2.27 -6.74 -19.20
N VAL A 161 -1.18 -7.14 -19.87
CA VAL A 161 -0.74 -6.53 -21.14
C VAL A 161 -1.45 -7.17 -22.33
N GLY A 162 -2.09 -6.36 -23.16
CA GLY A 162 -2.74 -6.80 -24.39
C GLY A 162 -3.99 -7.65 -24.15
N ILE A 163 -4.47 -7.72 -22.92
CA ILE A 163 -5.60 -8.53 -22.49
C ILE A 163 -6.72 -7.61 -22.01
N SER A 164 -7.92 -7.87 -22.51
CA SER A 164 -9.15 -7.22 -22.04
C SER A 164 -9.67 -7.99 -20.83
N CYS A 165 -10.00 -7.28 -19.75
CA CYS A 165 -10.53 -7.86 -18.53
C CYS A 165 -11.99 -7.45 -18.37
N PRO A 166 -12.95 -8.29 -18.83
CA PRO A 166 -14.34 -7.88 -19.02
C PRO A 166 -15.07 -7.58 -17.70
N ALA A 167 -14.62 -8.16 -16.58
CA ALA A 167 -15.15 -7.85 -15.25
C ALA A 167 -14.24 -6.90 -14.44
N GLY A 168 -13.25 -6.27 -15.08
CA GLY A 168 -12.30 -5.38 -14.44
C GLY A 168 -10.99 -6.05 -14.02
N ILE A 169 -10.11 -5.28 -13.40
CA ILE A 169 -8.81 -5.75 -12.90
C ILE A 169 -8.86 -5.73 -11.38
N ARG A 170 -8.30 -6.74 -10.73
CA ARG A 170 -8.11 -6.75 -9.27
C ARG A 170 -6.65 -6.81 -8.91
N SER A 171 -6.11 -5.74 -8.34
CA SER A 171 -4.78 -5.79 -7.72
C SER A 171 -4.83 -6.59 -6.44
N GLN A 172 -3.81 -7.39 -6.19
CA GLN A 172 -3.64 -8.23 -5.01
C GLN A 172 -2.29 -7.86 -4.40
N ILE A 173 -2.31 -7.28 -3.20
CA ILE A 173 -1.13 -6.71 -2.55
C ILE A 173 -0.96 -7.39 -1.20
N ASN A 174 0.13 -8.12 -1.03
CA ASN A 174 0.54 -8.71 0.24
C ASN A 174 1.54 -7.80 0.94
N PHE A 175 1.31 -7.43 2.19
CA PHE A 175 2.34 -6.81 3.01
C PHE A 175 3.25 -7.85 3.67
N PRO A 176 4.51 -7.50 3.98
CA PRO A 176 5.37 -8.27 4.87
C PRO A 176 4.66 -8.65 6.18
N SER A 177 4.99 -9.81 6.75
CA SER A 177 4.32 -10.33 7.97
C SER A 177 5.31 -10.79 9.04
N CYS A 178 6.61 -10.60 8.81
CA CYS A 178 7.66 -10.88 9.78
C CYS A 178 8.34 -9.58 10.17
N TRP A 179 8.50 -9.35 11.46
CA TRP A 179 9.02 -8.11 12.02
C TRP A 179 10.24 -8.37 12.89
N ASN A 180 11.16 -7.41 12.90
CA ASN A 180 12.38 -7.49 13.70
C ASN A 180 12.13 -7.38 15.22
N GLY A 181 10.91 -7.04 15.63
CA GLY A 181 10.50 -6.95 17.02
C GLY A 181 10.93 -5.66 17.72
N ASN A 182 11.48 -4.69 16.99
CA ASN A 182 12.04 -3.46 17.58
C ASN A 182 11.60 -2.19 16.84
N ASP A 183 11.82 -2.10 15.54
CA ASP A 183 11.68 -0.83 14.81
C ASP A 183 10.25 -0.68 14.29
N THR A 184 9.57 0.41 14.64
CA THR A 184 8.23 0.71 14.13
C THR A 184 8.27 1.19 12.68
N ASP A 185 9.43 1.65 12.21
CA ASP A 185 9.64 2.08 10.84
C ASP A 185 11.14 1.98 10.47
N SER A 186 11.44 1.98 9.18
CA SER A 186 12.80 2.12 8.64
C SER A 186 12.85 3.23 7.60
N SER A 187 14.04 3.75 7.27
CA SER A 187 14.18 4.85 6.30
C SER A 187 13.64 4.54 4.90
N ASP A 188 13.51 3.26 4.58
CA ASP A 188 12.95 2.75 3.32
C ASP A 188 11.57 2.10 3.51
N HIS A 189 11.01 2.14 4.74
CA HIS A 189 9.75 1.53 5.16
C HIS A 189 9.63 0.02 4.88
N LYS A 190 10.76 -0.66 4.66
CA LYS A 190 10.83 -2.06 4.22
C LYS A 190 11.85 -2.89 4.99
N SER A 191 13.01 -2.32 5.34
CA SER A 191 14.13 -3.05 5.97
C SER A 191 13.84 -3.58 7.39
N HIS A 192 12.83 -3.06 8.09
CA HIS A 192 12.43 -3.55 9.42
C HIS A 192 11.44 -4.73 9.38
N VAL A 193 10.98 -5.12 8.18
CA VAL A 193 10.04 -6.22 7.96
C VAL A 193 10.53 -7.20 6.87
N ALA A 194 9.95 -8.39 6.84
CA ALA A 194 10.22 -9.41 5.85
C ALA A 194 8.96 -10.21 5.47
N PHE A 195 8.97 -10.78 4.27
CA PHE A 195 7.97 -11.73 3.83
C PHE A 195 8.20 -13.11 4.46
N LEU A 196 7.14 -13.94 4.47
CA LEU A 196 7.18 -15.29 5.00
C LEU A 196 8.17 -16.18 4.22
N SER A 197 8.62 -17.25 4.88
CA SER A 197 9.67 -18.15 4.37
C SER A 197 9.42 -18.80 3.00
N THR A 198 8.16 -18.92 2.58
CA THR A 198 7.79 -19.52 1.29
C THR A 198 7.19 -18.54 0.30
N GLY A 199 7.14 -17.25 0.64
CA GLY A 199 6.66 -16.19 -0.24
C GLY A 199 5.62 -15.29 0.40
N PRO A 200 5.03 -14.37 -0.38
CA PRO A 200 4.06 -13.41 0.15
C PRO A 200 2.76 -14.04 0.64
N ASP A 201 2.40 -15.21 0.10
CA ASP A 201 1.09 -15.83 0.33
C ASP A 201 1.04 -16.79 1.52
N ASN A 202 2.17 -17.41 1.89
CA ASN A 202 2.24 -18.48 2.88
C ASN A 202 3.67 -18.62 3.45
N GLY A 203 3.78 -19.28 4.60
CA GLY A 203 5.03 -19.64 5.26
C GLY A 203 5.03 -19.16 6.70
N THR A 204 6.23 -19.06 7.27
CA THR A 204 6.43 -18.62 8.66
C THR A 204 7.64 -17.68 8.76
N CYS A 205 7.76 -17.00 9.89
CA CYS A 205 8.89 -16.12 10.20
C CYS A 205 10.09 -16.92 10.70
N THR A 206 10.82 -17.55 9.77
CA THR A 206 11.98 -18.39 10.08
C THR A 206 13.30 -17.62 10.11
N ASP A 207 13.35 -16.40 9.56
CA ASP A 207 14.55 -15.58 9.61
C ASP A 207 14.74 -15.06 11.05
N PRO A 208 15.84 -15.39 11.74
CA PRO A 208 16.09 -14.92 13.10
C PRO A 208 16.19 -13.39 13.22
N LYS A 209 16.37 -12.66 12.12
CA LYS A 209 16.32 -11.18 12.09
C LYS A 209 14.90 -10.62 12.16
N PHE A 210 13.90 -11.42 11.81
CA PHE A 210 12.48 -11.03 11.79
C PHE A 210 11.64 -12.08 12.52
N PRO A 211 11.87 -12.31 13.83
CA PRO A 211 11.30 -13.43 14.56
C PRO A 211 9.83 -13.22 14.98
N VAL A 212 9.29 -12.00 14.88
CA VAL A 212 7.94 -11.68 15.35
C VAL A 212 6.96 -11.79 14.19
N THR A 213 5.93 -12.63 14.34
CA THR A 213 4.84 -12.75 13.37
C THR A 213 3.83 -11.63 13.58
N LEU A 214 3.60 -10.83 12.55
CA LEU A 214 2.53 -9.84 12.46
C LEU A 214 1.33 -10.42 11.69
N PRO A 215 0.09 -9.90 11.87
CA PRO A 215 -1.00 -10.29 10.98
C PRO A 215 -0.66 -9.86 9.55
N ARG A 216 -0.90 -10.75 8.59
CA ARG A 216 -0.68 -10.45 7.19
C ARG A 216 -1.83 -9.57 6.69
N ILE A 217 -1.49 -8.34 6.31
CA ILE A 217 -2.39 -7.48 5.55
C ILE A 217 -2.36 -7.93 4.10
N PHE A 218 -3.49 -8.40 3.60
CA PHE A 218 -3.71 -8.65 2.18
C PHE A 218 -4.78 -7.69 1.68
N MET A 219 -4.49 -6.98 0.60
CA MET A 219 -5.39 -5.96 0.05
C MET A 219 -5.78 -6.34 -1.37
N GLU A 220 -7.08 -6.37 -1.62
CA GLU A 220 -7.65 -6.50 -2.95
C GLU A 220 -8.17 -5.14 -3.40
N VAL A 221 -7.61 -4.57 -4.47
CA VAL A 221 -8.13 -3.33 -5.08
C VAL A 221 -8.85 -3.68 -6.36
N TYR A 222 -10.15 -3.45 -6.40
CA TYR A 222 -11.00 -3.68 -7.56
C TYR A 222 -11.05 -2.42 -8.41
N TRP A 223 -10.64 -2.56 -9.67
CA TRP A 223 -10.63 -1.48 -10.65
C TRP A 223 -11.74 -1.71 -11.67
N ILE A 224 -12.61 -0.71 -11.80
CA ILE A 224 -13.68 -0.68 -12.81
C ILE A 224 -13.05 -0.26 -14.15
N SER A 225 -12.14 -1.09 -14.68
CA SER A 225 -11.44 -0.81 -15.95
C SER A 225 -12.27 -1.16 -17.18
N GLN A 226 -13.26 -2.05 -17.03
CA GLN A 226 -14.08 -2.56 -18.13
C GLN A 226 -14.91 -1.47 -18.84
N VAL A 227 -15.22 -0.37 -18.16
CA VAL A 227 -15.96 0.77 -18.73
C VAL A 227 -15.13 1.56 -19.76
N PHE A 228 -13.82 1.31 -19.81
CA PHE A 228 -12.87 1.95 -20.73
C PHE A 228 -12.45 1.04 -21.89
N GLU A 229 -13.00 -0.18 -22.00
CA GLU A 229 -12.55 -1.15 -23.01
C GLU A 229 -12.87 -0.70 -24.44
N ASP A 230 -14.01 -0.04 -24.67
CA ASP A 230 -14.35 0.55 -25.98
C ASP A 230 -13.39 1.69 -26.36
N GLN A 231 -12.78 2.34 -25.37
CA GLN A 231 -11.85 3.44 -25.50
C GLN A 231 -10.39 2.98 -25.60
N ARG A 232 -10.08 1.73 -25.23
CA ARG A 232 -8.71 1.17 -25.21
C ARG A 232 -7.97 1.36 -26.54
N LYS A 233 -8.67 1.22 -27.67
CA LYS A 233 -8.09 1.42 -29.02
C LYS A 233 -7.64 2.85 -29.33
N TYR A 234 -8.12 3.83 -28.57
CA TYR A 234 -7.76 5.25 -28.69
C TYR A 234 -6.71 5.67 -27.65
N ALA A 235 -6.31 4.78 -26.74
CA ALA A 235 -5.25 5.06 -25.79
C ALA A 235 -3.89 5.20 -26.51
N MET A 236 -2.98 5.98 -25.93
CA MET A 236 -1.61 6.14 -26.47
C MET A 236 -0.86 4.81 -26.57
N THR A 237 -1.17 3.86 -25.69
CA THR A 237 -0.64 2.48 -25.74
C THR A 237 -1.80 1.50 -25.54
N PRO A 238 -2.49 1.07 -26.61
CA PRO A 238 -3.69 0.21 -26.48
C PRO A 238 -3.44 -1.13 -25.76
N SER A 239 -2.24 -1.69 -25.89
CA SER A 239 -1.83 -2.91 -25.20
C SER A 239 -1.62 -2.70 -23.70
N GLN A 240 -1.31 -1.48 -23.26
CA GLN A 240 -1.13 -1.14 -21.85
C GLN A 240 -1.58 0.31 -21.61
N PRO A 241 -2.90 0.57 -21.51
CA PRO A 241 -3.46 1.92 -21.50
C PRO A 241 -3.33 2.64 -20.14
N PHE A 242 -2.59 2.05 -19.19
CA PHE A 242 -2.35 2.61 -17.87
C PHE A 242 -1.07 3.46 -17.85
N SER A 243 -0.92 4.30 -16.82
CA SER A 243 0.25 5.19 -16.69
C SER A 243 1.55 4.46 -16.37
N ASP A 244 1.49 3.17 -16.03
CA ASP A 244 2.65 2.30 -15.91
C ASP A 244 2.80 1.47 -17.20
N PRO A 245 3.82 1.76 -18.04
CA PRO A 245 4.01 1.08 -19.32
C PRO A 245 4.42 -0.40 -19.17
N THR A 246 4.89 -0.81 -18.00
CA THR A 246 5.37 -2.19 -17.75
C THR A 246 4.41 -3.01 -16.89
N GLY A 247 3.59 -2.33 -16.08
CA GLY A 247 2.61 -2.95 -15.21
C GLY A 247 3.14 -3.46 -13.86
N TYR A 248 4.41 -3.23 -13.53
CA TYR A 248 5.06 -3.70 -12.29
C TYR A 248 5.14 -2.64 -11.18
N GLY A 249 4.96 -1.36 -11.51
CA GLY A 249 5.18 -0.20 -10.65
C GLY A 249 4.03 0.10 -9.67
N ASN A 250 3.27 -0.91 -9.25
CA ASN A 250 2.21 -0.73 -8.26
C ASN A 250 2.79 -0.89 -6.84
N HIS A 251 2.17 -0.24 -5.86
CA HIS A 251 2.52 -0.34 -4.46
C HIS A 251 1.33 0.07 -3.58
N ALA A 252 1.41 -0.26 -2.30
CA ALA A 252 0.56 0.29 -1.27
C ALA A 252 1.33 0.49 0.04
N ASP A 253 0.76 1.37 0.85
CA ASP A 253 1.35 1.84 2.09
C ASP A 253 0.39 1.55 3.24
N PHE A 254 0.96 1.30 4.41
CA PHE A 254 0.22 1.06 5.64
C PHE A 254 0.80 1.90 6.77
N ILE A 255 -0.08 2.51 7.56
CA ILE A 255 0.23 3.03 8.89
C ILE A 255 -0.80 2.54 9.90
N ASN A 256 -0.33 2.05 11.04
CA ASN A 256 -1.18 1.53 12.10
C ASN A 256 -2.03 2.65 12.74
N GLY A 257 -3.34 2.42 12.82
CA GLY A 257 -4.30 3.30 13.49
C GLY A 257 -5.29 2.56 14.37
N TRP A 258 -5.06 1.27 14.67
CA TRP A 258 -5.89 0.49 15.59
C TRP A 258 -5.85 1.07 16.99
N GLU A 259 -6.98 1.08 17.69
CA GLU A 259 -7.00 1.33 19.15
C GLU A 259 -6.13 0.29 19.89
N SER A 260 -5.35 0.75 20.88
CA SER A 260 -4.34 -0.07 21.56
C SER A 260 -4.98 -1.30 22.22
N GLY A 261 -4.44 -2.49 21.92
CA GLY A 261 -4.88 -3.78 22.46
C GLY A 261 -6.16 -4.35 21.83
N VAL A 262 -6.89 -3.59 21.02
CA VAL A 262 -8.07 -4.11 20.30
C VAL A 262 -7.64 -5.10 19.24
N LEU A 263 -6.61 -4.77 18.45
CA LEU A 263 -6.07 -5.68 17.45
C LEU A 263 -5.50 -6.93 18.11
N GLN A 264 -4.69 -6.82 19.16
CA GLN A 264 -4.19 -8.03 19.86
C GLN A 264 -5.34 -8.91 20.39
N THR A 265 -6.36 -8.29 20.99
CA THR A 265 -7.54 -9.02 21.47
C THR A 265 -8.27 -9.72 20.33
N ALA A 266 -8.36 -9.09 19.16
CA ALA A 266 -8.89 -9.71 17.96
C ALA A 266 -8.01 -10.90 17.52
N LEU A 267 -6.70 -10.72 17.38
CA LEU A 267 -5.80 -11.80 16.97
C LEU A 267 -5.88 -13.03 17.90
N ASP A 268 -6.08 -12.81 19.21
CA ASP A 268 -6.12 -13.88 20.20
C ASP A 268 -7.50 -14.57 20.32
N ARG A 269 -8.59 -13.92 19.87
CA ARG A 269 -9.97 -14.36 20.19
C ARG A 269 -10.95 -14.37 19.02
N CYS A 270 -10.59 -13.72 17.92
CA CYS A 270 -11.41 -13.52 16.73
C CYS A 270 -11.25 -14.68 15.74
N ASN A 271 -11.60 -15.91 16.14
CA ASN A 271 -11.66 -17.04 15.21
C ASN A 271 -13.08 -17.14 14.62
N CYS A 272 -13.32 -16.41 13.54
CA CYS A 272 -14.62 -16.38 12.86
C CYS A 272 -14.82 -17.54 11.88
N ASN A 273 -16.03 -17.58 11.31
CA ASN A 273 -16.43 -18.59 10.34
C ASN A 273 -15.43 -18.69 9.16
N PRO A 274 -15.43 -19.79 8.39
CA PRO A 274 -14.44 -20.00 7.31
C PRO A 274 -14.52 -18.98 6.17
N TYR A 275 -15.49 -18.06 6.19
CA TYR A 275 -15.70 -17.00 5.20
C TYR A 275 -15.13 -15.64 5.66
N GLY A 276 -14.55 -15.55 6.86
CA GLY A 276 -13.89 -14.35 7.36
C GLY A 276 -14.84 -13.19 7.69
N ASP A 277 -16.08 -13.50 8.05
CA ASP A 277 -17.06 -12.51 8.52
C ASP A 277 -16.71 -12.03 9.94
N PRO A 278 -16.44 -10.73 10.17
CA PRO A 278 -16.05 -10.21 11.48
C PRO A 278 -17.19 -10.17 12.51
N THR A 279 -18.43 -10.54 12.15
CA THR A 279 -19.60 -10.52 13.05
C THR A 279 -19.35 -11.29 14.36
N CYS A 280 -18.58 -12.38 14.32
CA CYS A 280 -18.29 -13.15 15.53
C CYS A 280 -17.49 -12.35 16.57
N CYS A 281 -16.70 -11.36 16.15
CA CYS A 281 -15.86 -10.53 17.01
C CYS A 281 -16.66 -9.33 17.53
N VAL A 282 -17.62 -8.86 16.74
CA VAL A 282 -18.65 -7.92 17.19
C VAL A 282 -19.52 -8.53 18.28
N ASP A 283 -19.99 -9.76 18.10
CA ASP A 283 -20.80 -10.48 19.09
C ASP A 283 -20.05 -10.70 20.41
N GLN A 284 -18.73 -10.83 20.35
CA GLN A 284 -17.84 -10.90 21.51
C GLN A 284 -17.52 -9.53 22.13
N GLY A 285 -17.90 -8.44 21.49
CA GLY A 285 -17.60 -7.07 21.93
C GLY A 285 -16.13 -6.69 21.82
N ILE A 286 -15.39 -7.31 20.89
CA ILE A 286 -13.97 -6.99 20.65
C ILE A 286 -13.85 -5.63 19.95
N PHE A 287 -14.69 -5.40 18.93
CA PHE A 287 -14.78 -4.14 18.20
C PHE A 287 -16.22 -3.95 17.68
N GLY A 288 -16.58 -2.71 17.33
CA GLY A 288 -17.86 -2.40 16.70
C GLY A 288 -17.86 -2.66 15.19
N MET A 289 -19.05 -2.60 14.59
CA MET A 289 -19.19 -2.59 13.13
C MET A 289 -20.24 -1.57 12.69
N ASN A 290 -19.88 -0.75 11.71
CA ASN A 290 -20.75 0.23 11.10
C ASN A 290 -20.80 0.02 9.58
N HIS A 291 -21.93 -0.48 9.09
CA HIS A 291 -22.13 -0.75 7.66
C HIS A 291 -22.55 0.48 6.85
N SER A 292 -22.73 1.64 7.47
CA SER A 292 -23.19 2.87 6.82
C SER A 292 -22.27 4.06 7.01
N SER A 293 -21.08 3.86 7.59
CA SER A 293 -20.09 4.94 7.74
C SER A 293 -19.58 5.38 6.37
N THR A 294 -19.69 6.68 6.08
CA THR A 294 -18.93 7.34 5.02
C THR A 294 -18.07 8.42 5.64
N CYS A 295 -16.87 8.61 5.11
CA CYS A 295 -15.88 9.52 5.69
C CYS A 295 -15.11 10.21 4.57
N TYR A 296 -15.10 11.53 4.54
CA TYR A 296 -14.39 12.29 3.51
C TYR A 296 -13.60 13.43 4.12
N ILE A 297 -12.51 13.82 3.45
CA ILE A 297 -11.77 15.04 3.76
C ILE A 297 -11.72 15.96 2.54
N THR A 298 -11.75 17.28 2.77
CA THR A 298 -11.57 18.26 1.70
C THR A 298 -10.17 18.19 1.08
N ASN A 299 -9.98 18.80 -0.09
CA ASN A 299 -8.66 18.85 -0.71
C ASN A 299 -7.67 19.64 0.16
N SER A 300 -6.45 19.12 0.25
CA SER A 300 -5.27 19.67 0.91
C SER A 300 -4.24 20.18 -0.11
N VAL A 301 -4.34 19.75 -1.37
CA VAL A 301 -3.53 20.21 -2.50
C VAL A 301 -4.48 20.86 -3.52
N ASP A 302 -4.16 22.08 -3.95
CA ASP A 302 -4.93 22.80 -4.98
C ASP A 302 -4.58 22.27 -6.38
N GLU A 303 -5.04 21.05 -6.65
CA GLU A 303 -4.76 20.33 -7.89
C GLU A 303 -5.92 19.42 -8.26
N GLN A 304 -6.25 19.35 -9.55
CA GLN A 304 -7.25 18.43 -10.05
C GLN A 304 -6.63 17.03 -10.22
N THR A 305 -7.17 16.05 -9.49
CA THR A 305 -6.65 14.67 -9.45
C THR A 305 -7.66 13.64 -9.96
N LEU A 306 -8.88 14.08 -10.26
CA LEU A 306 -9.99 13.26 -10.72
C LEU A 306 -10.61 13.80 -12.02
N GLY A 307 -11.33 12.94 -12.72
CA GLY A 307 -11.91 13.22 -14.04
C GLY A 307 -10.91 12.97 -15.17
N THR A 308 -11.21 13.52 -16.34
CA THR A 308 -10.31 13.52 -17.50
C THR A 308 -9.31 14.66 -17.36
N LEU A 309 -8.03 14.33 -17.43
CA LEU A 309 -6.92 15.26 -17.22
C LEU A 309 -6.08 15.38 -18.50
N GLU A 310 -5.49 16.55 -18.74
CA GLU A 310 -4.58 16.79 -19.88
C GLU A 310 -3.15 16.33 -19.62
N THR A 311 -2.75 16.26 -18.34
CA THR A 311 -1.47 15.76 -17.81
C THR A 311 -1.76 14.94 -16.54
N LEU A 312 -0.88 14.01 -16.15
CA LEU A 312 -0.99 13.41 -14.81
C LEU A 312 -0.80 14.51 -13.76
N PRO A 313 -1.43 14.39 -12.58
CA PRO A 313 -1.17 15.28 -11.45
C PRO A 313 0.34 15.46 -11.23
N GLY A 314 0.78 16.70 -11.03
CA GLY A 314 2.18 17.09 -10.98
C GLY A 314 2.89 17.10 -12.32
N ASN A 315 2.16 17.34 -13.42
CA ASN A 315 2.68 17.27 -14.79
C ASN A 315 3.56 16.04 -15.05
N ASN A 316 3.25 14.93 -14.37
CA ASN A 316 4.08 13.74 -14.47
C ASN A 316 3.99 13.19 -15.90
N PRO A 317 5.12 12.91 -16.56
CA PRO A 317 5.08 12.24 -17.84
C PRO A 317 4.62 10.79 -17.61
N VAL A 318 4.05 10.18 -18.63
CA VAL A 318 3.89 8.72 -18.66
C VAL A 318 5.29 8.11 -18.81
N GLN A 319 5.99 7.91 -17.69
CA GLN A 319 7.41 7.56 -17.69
C GLN A 319 7.65 6.06 -17.68
N GLY A 320 8.51 5.63 -18.61
CA GLY A 320 9.50 4.60 -18.35
C GLY A 320 10.77 5.23 -17.76
N TYR A 321 11.17 4.78 -16.58
CA TYR A 321 12.55 4.82 -16.05
C TYR A 321 13.14 6.09 -15.38
N GLN A 322 12.43 7.21 -15.23
CA GLN A 322 12.94 8.35 -14.43
C GLN A 322 11.88 8.87 -13.47
N GLU A 323 12.26 9.33 -12.28
CA GLU A 323 11.41 10.21 -11.48
C GLU A 323 11.41 11.59 -12.12
N TYR A 324 10.27 12.03 -12.65
CA TYR A 324 10.04 13.44 -12.94
C TYR A 324 9.57 14.13 -11.67
N ILE A 325 10.20 15.27 -11.37
CA ILE A 325 9.74 16.17 -10.33
C ILE A 325 9.38 17.46 -11.04
N ASP A 326 8.09 17.81 -11.00
CA ASP A 326 7.63 19.10 -11.50
C ASP A 326 8.27 20.23 -10.69
N PRO A 327 8.92 21.22 -11.35
CA PRO A 327 9.44 22.40 -10.67
C PRO A 327 8.35 23.25 -10.00
N VAL A 328 7.07 23.09 -10.37
CA VAL A 328 5.93 23.81 -9.80
C VAL A 328 5.18 22.88 -8.85
N THR A 329 5.25 23.20 -7.55
CA THR A 329 4.43 22.54 -6.54
C THR A 329 3.09 23.28 -6.41
N PRO A 330 1.94 22.59 -6.53
CA PRO A 330 0.65 23.23 -6.32
C PRO A 330 0.50 23.83 -4.92
N PRO A 331 -0.33 24.88 -4.74
CA PRO A 331 -0.61 25.44 -3.43
C PRO A 331 -1.16 24.40 -2.44
N ILE A 332 -0.77 24.53 -1.17
CA ILE A 332 -1.34 23.75 -0.06
C ILE A 332 -2.59 24.47 0.46
N LEU A 333 -3.70 23.76 0.53
CA LEU A 333 -4.98 24.25 1.04
C LEU A 333 -5.09 24.01 2.54
N SER A 334 -5.60 25.02 3.27
CA SER A 334 -5.89 24.91 4.70
C SER A 334 -7.00 25.88 5.12
N PRO A 335 -7.79 25.55 6.17
CA PRO A 335 -7.81 24.27 6.88
C PRO A 335 -8.52 23.16 6.11
N VAL A 336 -8.25 21.91 6.48
CA VAL A 336 -8.88 20.71 5.89
C VAL A 336 -10.04 20.26 6.79
N TYR A 337 -11.19 19.94 6.19
CA TYR A 337 -12.42 19.60 6.90
C TYR A 337 -12.86 18.15 6.64
N VAL A 338 -13.43 17.52 7.66
CA VAL A 338 -14.02 16.19 7.62
C VAL A 338 -15.53 16.26 7.46
N TYR A 339 -16.11 15.47 6.56
CA TYR A 339 -17.55 15.41 6.36
C TYR A 339 -18.04 13.97 6.07
N ASN A 340 -19.28 13.68 6.50
CA ASN A 340 -19.92 12.36 6.40
C ASN A 340 -21.14 12.48 5.47
N GLY A 341 -20.92 12.59 4.15
CA GLY A 341 -22.00 12.75 3.15
C GLY A 341 -21.51 13.20 1.78
N SER A 342 -22.38 13.17 0.77
CA SER A 342 -21.99 13.37 -0.65
C SER A 342 -21.79 14.83 -1.07
N THR A 343 -22.19 15.83 -0.28
CA THR A 343 -21.88 17.24 -0.57
C THR A 343 -21.99 18.07 0.71
N GLY A 344 -21.00 18.91 0.98
CA GLY A 344 -21.09 19.96 2.00
C GLY A 344 -19.73 20.56 2.26
N GLY A 345 -19.59 21.87 2.01
CA GLY A 345 -18.35 22.63 2.18
C GLY A 345 -17.88 22.73 3.64
N PRO A 346 -17.21 23.83 4.05
CA PRO A 346 -16.29 23.90 5.20
C PRO A 346 -16.92 23.78 6.61
N THR A 347 -18.10 23.17 6.75
CA THR A 347 -18.84 22.98 8.00
C THR A 347 -18.49 21.68 8.74
N GLY A 348 -17.38 21.04 8.38
CA GLY A 348 -16.90 19.79 8.95
C GLY A 348 -16.07 19.93 10.23
N THR A 349 -15.76 18.81 10.87
CA THR A 349 -14.73 18.75 11.93
C THR A 349 -13.37 19.04 11.30
N LEU A 350 -12.50 19.79 11.97
CA LEU A 350 -11.15 20.07 11.47
C LEU A 350 -10.30 18.79 11.48
N VAL A 351 -9.65 18.49 10.35
CA VAL A 351 -8.57 17.50 10.31
C VAL A 351 -7.42 18.02 11.16
N THR A 352 -6.97 17.22 12.12
CA THR A 352 -5.81 17.55 12.95
C THR A 352 -4.69 16.58 12.60
N PRO A 353 -3.88 16.89 11.56
CA PRO A 353 -2.77 16.02 11.18
C PRO A 353 -1.73 15.98 12.30
N ALA A 354 -0.90 14.93 12.29
CA ALA A 354 0.16 14.81 13.29
C ALA A 354 1.10 16.02 13.22
N GLN A 355 1.41 16.59 14.38
CA GLN A 355 2.45 17.60 14.46
C GLN A 355 3.79 16.91 14.28
N THR A 356 4.65 17.45 13.40
CA THR A 356 6.02 16.96 13.25
C THR A 356 6.76 17.20 14.57
N ALA A 357 6.85 16.18 15.43
CA ALA A 357 7.84 16.20 16.49
C ALA A 357 9.20 16.24 15.78
N ILE A 358 10.07 17.19 16.17
CA ILE A 358 11.47 17.20 15.73
C ILE A 358 12.11 15.95 16.36
N VAL A 359 12.03 14.81 15.67
CA VAL A 359 12.76 13.61 16.04
C VAL A 359 14.22 13.90 15.70
N THR A 360 14.98 14.28 16.72
CA THR A 360 16.42 14.40 16.62
C THR A 360 16.95 12.98 16.45
N GLN A 361 17.11 12.50 15.22
CA GLN A 361 17.85 11.27 14.98
C GLN A 361 19.28 11.50 15.49
N THR A 362 19.62 10.87 16.62
CA THR A 362 21.01 10.78 17.06
C THR A 362 21.72 9.87 16.07
N ALA A 363 22.27 10.46 15.01
CA ALA A 363 23.18 9.76 14.12
C ALA A 363 24.38 9.29 14.96
N ASN A 364 24.41 8.00 15.30
CA ASN A 364 25.60 7.37 15.88
C ASN A 364 26.58 7.06 14.73
N GLY A 365 26.98 8.12 14.02
CA GLY A 365 27.99 8.12 12.99
C GLY A 365 29.31 8.58 13.58
N SER A 366 30.30 7.69 13.62
CA SER A 366 31.67 7.96 14.04
C SER A 366 32.24 9.16 13.31
N CYS A 367 32.36 10.30 14.02
CA CYS A 367 32.97 11.50 13.48
C CYS A 367 34.44 11.22 13.12
N ILE A 368 34.78 11.31 11.82
CA ILE A 368 36.17 11.46 11.39
C ILE A 368 36.66 12.82 11.90
N ARG A 369 37.66 12.78 12.79
CA ARG A 369 38.29 13.95 13.42
C ARG A 369 38.76 14.98 12.37
N LYS A 370 38.41 16.24 12.61
CA LYS A 370 39.13 17.40 12.09
C LYS A 370 40.53 17.49 12.72
N GLY A 371 41.53 17.78 11.89
CA GLY A 371 42.86 18.27 12.24
C GLY A 371 43.77 18.13 11.02
N GLY A 372 44.53 19.12 10.54
CA GLY A 372 44.75 20.51 10.94
C GLY A 372 45.42 21.22 9.76
N ALA A 373 45.47 22.56 9.81
CA ALA A 373 46.11 23.39 8.80
C ALA A 373 47.64 23.22 8.78
N ILE A 374 48.26 23.13 7.59
CA ILE A 374 49.59 23.70 7.30
C ILE A 374 49.78 24.03 5.80
N ASN A 375 50.05 25.32 5.57
CA ASN A 375 50.92 25.99 4.59
C ASN A 375 50.89 25.74 3.06
N ALA A 376 50.92 26.90 2.39
CA ALA A 376 50.99 27.15 0.96
C ALA A 376 52.33 26.73 0.30
N MET A 377 52.24 26.29 -0.96
CA MET A 377 53.27 26.51 -1.98
C MET A 377 52.65 26.63 -3.38
N ARG A 378 53.24 27.52 -4.18
CA ARG A 378 52.83 28.03 -5.51
C ARG A 378 52.87 26.99 -6.65
N PRO A 379 52.26 27.29 -7.83
CA PRO A 379 52.07 26.35 -8.94
C PRO A 379 53.18 26.44 -10.01
N PRO A 380 53.26 25.45 -10.92
CA PRO A 380 53.56 25.67 -12.33
C PRO A 380 52.42 25.12 -13.21
N ARG A 381 51.76 25.98 -14.00
CA ARG A 381 52.01 26.29 -15.43
C ARG A 381 51.71 25.13 -16.41
N LEU A 382 50.68 25.41 -17.22
CA LEU A 382 50.52 25.16 -18.66
C LEU A 382 50.69 23.72 -19.17
N PHE A 383 49.61 23.15 -19.70
CA PHE A 383 49.56 22.80 -21.12
C PHE A 383 48.17 23.05 -21.69
N SER A 384 48.17 23.77 -22.80
CA SER A 384 47.04 24.09 -23.67
C SER A 384 46.80 22.91 -24.61
N LEU A 385 45.54 22.56 -24.88
CA LEU A 385 45.15 22.09 -26.21
C LEU A 385 43.73 22.58 -26.50
N ALA A 386 43.62 23.32 -27.60
CA ALA A 386 42.42 23.96 -28.09
C ALA A 386 41.67 23.07 -29.10
N MET A 387 40.39 23.41 -29.25
CA MET A 387 39.57 23.34 -30.47
C MET A 387 39.17 21.95 -31.02
N LEU A 388 37.85 21.71 -31.10
CA LEU A 388 37.11 21.94 -32.34
C LEU A 388 35.64 22.27 -32.05
N ALA A 389 35.08 23.14 -32.88
CA ALA A 389 33.72 23.69 -32.81
C ALA A 389 32.86 23.23 -34.01
N ALA A 390 31.60 23.70 -34.00
CA ALA A 390 30.54 23.67 -35.03
C ALA A 390 29.54 22.51 -34.88
N ALA A 391 28.30 22.72 -34.40
CA ALA A 391 27.17 23.49 -34.95
C ALA A 391 26.36 22.72 -36.01
N ALA A 392 25.08 22.42 -35.72
CA ALA A 392 23.94 22.69 -36.60
C ALA A 392 22.61 22.21 -36.00
N MET A 393 21.58 22.99 -36.31
CA MET A 393 20.15 22.85 -36.03
C MET A 393 19.52 21.56 -36.59
N GLY A 394 18.39 21.14 -36.00
CA GLY A 394 17.48 20.16 -36.62
C GLY A 394 16.20 19.95 -35.81
N MET A 395 15.14 20.64 -36.21
CA MET A 395 13.74 20.39 -35.80
C MET A 395 13.31 18.95 -36.14
N GLY A 396 12.41 18.38 -35.36
CA GLY A 396 11.76 17.11 -35.68
C GLY A 396 10.74 16.66 -34.63
N VAL A 397 9.59 17.32 -34.62
CA VAL A 397 8.35 16.84 -33.97
C VAL A 397 7.81 15.67 -34.79
N VAL A 398 7.52 14.52 -34.16
CA VAL A 398 6.63 13.49 -34.70
C VAL A 398 5.81 12.91 -33.55
N PHE A 399 4.50 12.85 -33.81
CA PHE A 399 3.37 12.59 -32.90
C PHE A 399 3.33 11.22 -32.25
#